data_AF-A0A951PAR4-F1
#
_entry.id   AF-A0A951PAR4-F1
#
_cell.length_a   1.000
_cell.length_b   1.000
_cell.length_c   1.000
_cell.angle_alpha   90.00
_cell.angle_beta   90.00
_cell.angle_gamma   90.00
#
_symmetry.space_group_name_H-M   'P 1'
#
loop_
_entity.id
_entity.type
_entity.pdbx_description
1 polymer ?
#
loop_
_entity_poly.entity_id
_entity_poly.type
_entity_poly.pdbx_seq_one_letter_code
_entity_poly.pdbx_strand_id
1 'polypeptide(L)'
;MQPTLQTVIQPTSQPTSQPTLQQRLVKFLEHDLSIPTSAINMGLRQQEQSAPLPDNLLPMVLWQYGLITIEQLDQVFDWMEKA
;
A
#
# COMPACT_ATOMS: atom_id res chain seq x y z
N MET A 1 -7.93 35.73 -27.31
CA MET A 1 -7.38 34.60 -28.10
C MET A 1 -6.69 33.66 -27.13
N GLN A 2 -7.30 32.52 -26.84
CA GLN A 2 -6.75 31.52 -25.91
C GLN A 2 -5.86 30.55 -26.70
N PRO A 3 -4.61 30.30 -26.31
CA PRO A 3 -3.89 29.13 -26.80
C PRO A 3 -4.20 27.90 -25.92
N THR A 4 -4.79 26.91 -26.60
CA THR A 4 -5.08 25.50 -26.32
C THR A 4 -4.34 24.82 -25.15
N LEU A 5 -5.13 24.23 -24.24
CA LEU A 5 -4.73 23.16 -23.32
C LEU A 5 -4.29 21.92 -24.12
N GLN A 6 -2.99 21.62 -24.13
CA GLN A 6 -2.48 20.34 -24.63
C GLN A 6 -2.17 19.42 -23.44
N THR A 7 -3.06 18.43 -23.29
CA THR A 7 -2.91 17.13 -22.64
C THR A 7 -1.47 16.68 -22.41
N VAL A 8 -1.10 16.57 -21.14
CA VAL A 8 -0.09 15.61 -20.71
C VAL A 8 -0.47 15.00 -19.36
N ILE A 9 -1.51 14.17 -19.40
CA ILE A 9 -1.67 13.10 -18.38
C ILE A 9 -0.62 12.02 -18.68
N GLN A 10 0.63 12.31 -18.34
CA GLN A 10 1.62 11.27 -18.09
C GLN A 10 1.49 10.89 -16.61
N PRO A 11 1.17 9.64 -16.25
CA PRO A 11 1.70 9.09 -15.01
C PRO A 11 3.19 8.83 -15.27
N THR A 12 4.02 9.87 -15.22
CA THR A 12 5.47 9.69 -15.26
C THR A 12 5.84 8.91 -14.00
N SER A 13 6.16 7.62 -14.17
CA SER A 13 6.96 6.84 -13.24
C SER A 13 8.28 7.58 -13.02
N GLN A 14 8.30 8.53 -12.10
CA GLN A 14 9.53 9.13 -11.60
C GLN A 14 10.32 8.00 -10.89
N PRO A 15 11.62 7.81 -11.16
CA PRO A 15 12.47 7.01 -10.30
C PRO A 15 12.77 7.85 -9.06
N THR A 16 11.80 7.97 -8.15
CA THR A 16 12.06 8.57 -6.84
C THR A 16 12.92 7.56 -6.07
N SER A 17 14.20 7.86 -5.88
CA SER A 17 15.19 7.01 -5.20
C SER A 17 14.90 6.77 -3.70
N GLN A 18 13.69 7.03 -3.22
CA GLN A 18 13.25 6.78 -1.87
C GLN A 18 11.97 5.95 -1.90
N PRO A 19 11.99 4.73 -1.33
CA PRO A 19 10.79 3.90 -1.30
C PRO A 19 9.72 4.59 -0.46
N THR A 20 8.49 4.63 -0.95
CA THR A 20 7.34 5.13 -0.17
C THR A 20 7.11 4.24 1.07
N LEU A 21 6.40 4.76 2.08
CA LEU A 21 6.02 3.96 3.26
C LEU A 21 5.29 2.67 2.84
N GLN A 22 4.41 2.76 1.84
CA GLN A 22 3.73 1.61 1.22
C GLN A 22 4.72 0.57 0.67
N GLN A 23 5.75 0.99 -0.07
CA GLN A 23 6.76 0.05 -0.60
C GLN A 23 7.59 -0.60 0.49
N ARG A 24 7.90 0.13 1.58
CA ARG A 24 8.59 -0.45 2.74
C ARG A 24 7.69 -1.42 3.51
N LEU A 25 6.41 -1.07 3.65
CA LEU A 25 5.40 -1.89 4.31
C LEU A 25 5.20 -3.22 3.58
N VAL A 26 5.08 -3.20 2.25
CA VAL A 26 4.98 -4.42 1.44
C VAL A 26 6.18 -5.33 1.67
N LYS A 27 7.40 -4.78 1.69
CA LYS A 27 8.60 -5.58 1.97
C LYS A 27 8.61 -6.18 3.37
N PHE A 28 8.19 -5.42 4.38
CA PHE A 28 8.07 -5.93 5.75
C PHE A 28 7.04 -7.07 5.83
N LEU A 29 5.87 -6.91 5.19
CA LEU A 29 4.85 -7.95 5.13
C LEU A 29 5.39 -9.23 4.47
N GLU A 30 6.12 -9.11 3.36
CA GLU A 30 6.69 -10.25 2.63
C GLU A 30 7.84 -10.93 3.39
N HIS A 31 8.77 -10.17 3.94
CA HIS A 31 10.00 -10.71 4.51
C HIS A 31 9.88 -11.00 6.01
N ASP A 32 9.44 -10.04 6.80
CA ASP A 32 9.40 -10.17 8.26
C ASP A 32 8.18 -10.98 8.71
N LEU A 33 7.02 -10.77 8.08
CA LEU A 33 5.78 -11.47 8.43
C LEU A 33 5.50 -12.71 7.57
N SER A 34 6.33 -12.99 6.56
CA SER A 34 6.16 -14.13 5.62
C SER A 34 4.77 -14.19 4.98
N ILE A 35 4.14 -13.02 4.77
CA ILE A 35 2.84 -12.93 4.11
C ILE A 35 3.05 -13.14 2.61
N PRO A 36 2.30 -14.06 1.98
CA PRO A 36 2.46 -14.29 0.54
C PRO A 36 2.08 -13.05 -0.25
N THR A 37 2.87 -12.72 -1.28
CA THR A 37 2.62 -11.61 -2.20
C THR A 37 1.22 -11.64 -2.80
N SER A 38 0.64 -12.83 -3.00
CA SER A 38 -0.75 -13.00 -3.44
C SER A 38 -1.76 -12.39 -2.46
N ALA A 39 -1.56 -12.54 -1.15
CA ALA A 39 -2.41 -11.94 -0.12
C ALA A 39 -2.25 -10.43 -0.08
N ILE A 40 -1.01 -9.93 -0.17
CA ILE A 40 -0.72 -8.49 -0.20
C ILE A 40 -1.37 -7.84 -1.43
N ASN A 41 -1.24 -8.46 -2.60
CA ASN A 41 -1.87 -8.00 -3.84
C ASN A 41 -3.40 -7.99 -3.75
N MET A 42 -4.01 -8.95 -3.06
CA MET A 42 -5.45 -8.90 -2.80
C MET A 42 -5.84 -7.67 -1.96
N GLY A 43 -5.10 -7.41 -0.88
CA GLY A 43 -5.32 -6.23 -0.03
C GLY A 43 -5.17 -4.91 -0.81
N LEU A 44 -4.12 -4.79 -1.63
CA LEU A 44 -3.85 -3.61 -2.46
C LEU A 44 -4.96 -3.36 -3.50
N ARG A 45 -5.41 -4.40 -4.21
CA ARG A 45 -6.52 -4.29 -5.17
C ARG A 45 -7.81 -3.87 -4.48
N GLN A 46 -8.08 -4.42 -3.31
CA GLN A 46 -9.28 -4.07 -2.56
C GLN A 46 -9.25 -2.63 -2.06
N GLN A 47 -8.08 -2.14 -1.61
CA GLN A 47 -7.90 -0.76 -1.21
C GLN A 47 -8.15 0.22 -2.38
N GLU A 48 -7.69 -0.12 -3.59
CA GLU A 48 -7.95 0.66 -4.80
C GLU A 48 -9.45 0.68 -5.20
N GLN A 49 -10.15 -0.43 -4.98
CA GLN A 49 -11.58 -0.56 -5.27
C GLN A 49 -12.48 0.05 -4.19
N SER A 50 -12.00 0.16 -2.95
CA SER A 50 -12.71 0.70 -1.79
C SER A 50 -12.33 2.15 -1.51
N ALA A 51 -12.55 3.05 -2.48
CA ALA A 51 -12.54 4.49 -2.21
C ALA A 51 -13.72 4.84 -1.27
N PRO A 52 -13.54 5.62 -0.19
CA PRO A 52 -12.47 6.59 0.09
C PRO A 52 -11.63 6.22 1.33
N LEU A 53 -11.16 4.98 1.43
CA LEU A 53 -10.30 4.62 2.56
C LEU A 53 -8.90 5.26 2.40
N PRO A 54 -8.32 5.81 3.48
CA PRO A 54 -6.95 6.30 3.48
C PRO A 54 -5.94 5.24 3.01
N ASP A 55 -4.91 5.67 2.29
CA ASP A 55 -3.87 4.80 1.73
C ASP A 55 -3.07 3.98 2.76
N ASN A 56 -3.26 4.24 4.06
CA ASN A 56 -2.59 3.59 5.18
C ASN A 56 -3.37 2.41 5.80
N LEU A 57 -4.52 2.03 5.22
CA LEU A 57 -5.38 0.98 5.78
C LEU A 57 -5.13 -0.42 5.23
N LEU A 58 -4.07 -0.63 4.43
CA LEU A 58 -3.69 -1.97 3.95
C LEU A 58 -3.65 -3.01 5.07
N PRO A 59 -3.05 -2.74 6.25
CA PRO A 59 -3.00 -3.72 7.34
C PRO A 59 -4.40 -4.09 7.84
N MET A 60 -5.29 -3.10 7.95
CA MET A 60 -6.69 -3.31 8.35
C MET A 60 -7.45 -4.17 7.33
N VAL A 61 -7.23 -3.93 6.03
CA VAL A 61 -7.82 -4.74 4.96
C VAL A 61 -7.31 -6.18 5.07
N LEU A 62 -5.99 -6.40 5.21
CA LEU A 62 -5.45 -7.75 5.34
C LEU A 62 -6.07 -8.50 6.54
N TRP A 63 -6.29 -7.82 7.67
CA TRP A 63 -6.93 -8.42 8.83
C TRP A 63 -8.42 -8.74 8.60
N GLN A 64 -9.17 -7.83 7.98
CA GLN A 64 -10.60 -8.03 7.70
C GLN A 64 -10.85 -9.27 6.81
N TYR A 65 -9.92 -9.55 5.89
CA TYR A 65 -9.98 -10.73 5.02
C TYR A 65 -9.37 -11.98 5.65
N GLY A 66 -8.88 -11.91 6.90
CA GLY A 66 -8.23 -13.02 7.59
C GLY A 66 -6.89 -13.43 6.98
N LEU A 67 -6.25 -12.53 6.22
CA LEU A 67 -4.94 -12.75 5.59
C LEU A 67 -3.79 -12.60 6.59
N ILE A 68 -4.02 -11.85 7.66
CA ILE A 68 -3.13 -11.70 8.80
C ILE A 68 -3.91 -11.84 10.10
N THR A 69 -3.23 -12.28 11.16
CA THR A 69 -3.82 -12.35 12.51
C THR A 69 -3.79 -10.99 13.20
N ILE A 70 -4.53 -10.85 14.30
CA ILE A 70 -4.49 -9.63 15.13
C ILE A 70 -3.08 -9.37 15.71
N GLU A 71 -2.32 -10.42 16.02
CA GLU A 71 -0.92 -10.32 16.49
C GLU A 71 0.02 -9.84 15.38
N GLN A 72 -0.20 -10.26 14.14
CA GLN A 72 0.54 -9.75 12.99
C GLN A 72 0.14 -8.31 12.67
N LEU A 73 -1.15 -7.98 12.78
CA LEU A 73 -1.64 -6.62 12.62
C LEU A 73 -0.95 -5.65 13.61
N ASP A 74 -0.83 -6.05 14.87
CA ASP A 74 -0.13 -5.27 15.90
C ASP A 74 1.34 -5.02 15.54
N GLN A 75 2.06 -6.06 15.08
CA GLN A 75 3.44 -5.93 14.59
C GLN A 75 3.57 -4.98 13.39
N VAL A 76 2.58 -4.98 12.49
CA VAL A 76 2.56 -4.03 11.36
C VAL A 76 2.42 -2.59 11.85
N PHE A 77 1.52 -2.33 12.81
CA PHE A 77 1.35 -0.99 13.37
C PHE A 77 2.57 -0.53 14.17
N ASP A 78 3.15 -1.40 14.99
CA ASP A 78 4.40 -1.13 15.72
C ASP A 78 5.57 -0.82 14.77
N TRP A 79 5.66 -1.54 13.64
CA TRP A 79 6.63 -1.25 12.59
C TRP A 79 6.37 0.10 11.91
N MET A 80 5.12 0.42 11.57
CA MET A 80 4.75 1.70 10.94
C MET A 80 5.03 2.91 11.83
N GLU A 81 4.92 2.77 13.16
CA GLU A 81 5.28 3.84 14.10
C GLU A 81 6.80 4.11 14.14
N LYS A 82 7.61 3.10 13.81
CA LYS A 82 9.08 3.14 13.84
C LYS A 82 9.74 3.47 12.50
N ALA A 83 9.00 3.44 11.39
CA ALA A 83 9.50 3.50 9.99
C ALA A 83 9.46 4.89 9.34
#